data_AF-A0A0A1XIR6-F1
#
_entry.id   AF-A0A0A1XIR6-F1
#
_cell.length_a   1.000
_cell.length_b   1.000
_cell.length_c   1.000
_cell.angle_alpha   90.00
_cell.angle_beta   90.00
_cell.angle_gamma   90.00
#
_symmetry.space_group_name_H-M   'P 1'
#
loop_
_entity.id
_entity.type
_entity.pdbx_description
1 polymer ?
#
loop_
_entity_poly.entity_id
_entity_poly.type
_entity_poly.pdbx_seq_one_letter_code
_entity_poly.pdbx_strand_id
1 'polypeptide(L)'
;QGMNTKIAQVAAHTLGIPLSFIKLEYSDTINGANSDVTGGSLGSESLCFAVRKACNTLNERLRPVKEALGKNASWQMVVAEAWTRTINMIASEHYKQGDMKDYFVYGLALTEIELDILTGNHLIKRVDILEDAGESLSPYVDVGQVEGSFVMLLGYWLTEHLVYDRQTGRLLTNRTWTYKPPGAKDIPIDFRIELLQKNPNPAGFMRSKTTGEPPACLAVSCIFAVQHALQSARHDAGVEQKWIRLGAPTTPETIVLNSGTDTKSFSLE
;
A
#
# COMPACT_ATOMS: atom_id res chain seq x y z
N GLN A 1 -1.74 -6.96 -2.34
CA GLN A 1 -1.77 -5.82 -3.28
C GLN A 1 -2.74 -5.94 -4.48
N GLY A 2 -3.58 -6.99 -4.61
CA GLY A 2 -4.60 -7.05 -5.68
C GLY A 2 -4.08 -7.13 -7.12
N MET A 3 -2.85 -7.62 -7.29
CA MET A 3 -2.13 -7.64 -8.57
C MET A 3 -2.88 -8.43 -9.67
N ASN A 4 -3.36 -9.64 -9.37
CA ASN A 4 -4.10 -10.46 -10.32
C ASN A 4 -5.38 -9.77 -10.80
N THR A 5 -6.09 -9.08 -9.90
CA THR A 5 -7.28 -8.30 -10.25
C THR A 5 -6.93 -7.20 -11.24
N LYS A 6 -5.87 -6.42 -10.97
CA LYS A 6 -5.39 -5.36 -11.88
C LYS A 6 -5.00 -5.94 -13.24
N ILE A 7 -4.24 -7.04 -13.27
CA ILE A 7 -3.85 -7.72 -14.51
C ILE A 7 -5.07 -8.15 -15.33
N ALA A 8 -6.08 -8.74 -14.69
CA ALA A 8 -7.30 -9.16 -15.37
C ALA A 8 -8.08 -7.97 -15.95
N GLN A 9 -8.20 -6.88 -15.19
CA GLN A 9 -8.84 -5.64 -15.63
C GLN A 9 -8.12 -5.07 -16.86
N VAL A 10 -6.79 -5.03 -16.85
CA VAL A 10 -5.96 -4.57 -17.97
C VAL A 10 -6.12 -5.46 -19.20
N ALA A 11 -6.09 -6.79 -19.03
CA ALA A 11 -6.28 -7.73 -20.13
C ALA A 11 -7.66 -7.60 -20.78
N ALA A 12 -8.73 -7.58 -19.96
CA ALA A 12 -10.11 -7.40 -20.40
C ALA A 12 -10.30 -6.08 -21.16
N HIS A 13 -9.80 -4.97 -20.58
CA HIS A 13 -9.85 -3.65 -21.20
C HIS A 13 -9.10 -3.61 -22.52
N THR A 14 -7.88 -4.15 -22.57
CA THR A 14 -7.04 -4.11 -23.78
C THR A 14 -7.62 -4.97 -24.90
N LEU A 15 -8.14 -6.17 -24.59
CA LEU A 15 -8.76 -7.05 -25.59
C LEU A 15 -10.16 -6.59 -26.02
N GLY A 16 -10.81 -5.75 -25.22
CA GLY A 16 -12.17 -5.26 -25.44
C GLY A 16 -13.23 -6.33 -25.13
N ILE A 17 -13.02 -7.15 -24.10
CA ILE A 17 -13.90 -8.26 -23.73
C ILE A 17 -14.32 -8.21 -22.26
N PRO A 18 -15.44 -8.86 -21.87
CA PRO A 18 -15.83 -8.91 -20.47
C PRO A 18 -14.80 -9.60 -19.59
N LEU A 19 -14.66 -9.14 -18.34
CA LEU A 19 -13.71 -9.69 -17.36
C LEU A 19 -13.91 -11.20 -17.13
N SER A 20 -15.14 -11.71 -17.27
CA SER A 20 -15.47 -13.13 -17.12
C SER A 20 -14.78 -14.05 -18.14
N PHE A 21 -14.22 -13.51 -19.23
CA PHE A 21 -13.43 -14.25 -20.20
C PHE A 21 -11.94 -14.32 -19.86
N ILE A 22 -11.50 -13.59 -18.82
CA ILE A 22 -10.11 -13.59 -18.38
C ILE A 22 -9.97 -14.54 -17.19
N LYS A 23 -9.06 -15.49 -17.32
CA LYS A 23 -8.63 -16.38 -16.23
C LYS A 23 -7.13 -16.21 -16.03
N LEU A 24 -6.72 -16.05 -14.76
CA LEU A 24 -5.32 -16.14 -14.39
C LEU A 24 -5.03 -17.53 -13.86
N GLU A 25 -3.93 -18.11 -14.32
CA GLU A 25 -3.32 -19.27 -13.69
C GLU A 25 -2.32 -18.82 -12.61
N TYR A 26 -1.91 -19.76 -11.76
CA TYR A 26 -0.90 -19.49 -10.74
C TYR A 26 0.47 -19.21 -11.39
N SER A 27 1.30 -18.42 -10.71
CA SER A 27 2.66 -18.13 -11.15
C SER A 27 3.53 -19.38 -11.03
N ASP A 28 4.16 -19.78 -12.13
CA ASP A 28 5.02 -20.96 -12.23
C ASP A 28 6.24 -20.62 -13.10
N THR A 29 7.42 -21.10 -12.71
CA THR A 29 8.67 -20.92 -13.46
C THR A 29 8.67 -21.66 -14.80
N ILE A 30 7.76 -22.62 -15.00
CA ILE A 30 7.51 -23.25 -16.30
C ILE A 30 6.95 -22.22 -17.31
N ASN A 31 6.05 -21.35 -16.86
CA ASN A 31 5.37 -20.36 -17.71
C ASN A 31 6.04 -18.98 -17.69
N GLY A 32 6.80 -18.67 -16.64
CA GLY A 32 7.46 -17.38 -16.41
C GLY A 32 8.90 -17.55 -15.96
N ALA A 33 9.74 -18.16 -16.79
CA ALA A 33 11.17 -18.32 -16.51
C ALA A 33 11.86 -16.96 -16.32
N ASN A 34 12.84 -16.91 -15.40
CA ASN A 34 13.62 -15.72 -15.08
C ASN A 34 12.77 -14.51 -14.64
N SER A 35 11.66 -14.75 -13.95
CA SER A 35 10.86 -13.70 -13.34
C SER A 35 11.60 -13.05 -12.16
N ASP A 36 11.41 -11.74 -11.99
CA ASP A 36 11.96 -10.98 -10.86
C ASP A 36 11.06 -11.09 -9.61
N VAL A 37 11.57 -10.64 -8.46
CA VAL A 37 10.83 -10.58 -7.21
C VAL A 37 9.66 -9.58 -7.31
N THR A 38 8.51 -9.94 -6.73
CA THR A 38 7.41 -8.99 -6.56
C THR A 38 7.73 -8.08 -5.36
N GLY A 39 8.21 -6.86 -5.62
CA GLY A 39 8.58 -5.89 -4.59
C GLY A 39 8.80 -4.48 -5.13
N GLY A 40 9.24 -3.57 -4.24
CA GLY A 40 9.62 -2.20 -4.58
C GLY A 40 8.48 -1.36 -5.17
N SER A 41 7.23 -1.71 -4.85
CA SER A 41 6.03 -1.05 -5.37
C SER A 41 5.87 -1.06 -6.90
N LEU A 42 6.62 -1.89 -7.64
CA LEU A 42 6.60 -1.93 -9.12
C LEU A 42 5.84 -3.12 -9.71
N GLY A 43 5.69 -4.22 -8.95
CA GLY A 43 5.28 -5.51 -9.48
C GLY A 43 3.94 -5.50 -10.24
N SER A 44 2.94 -4.75 -9.79
CA SER A 44 1.66 -4.68 -10.51
C SER A 44 1.73 -3.90 -11.81
N GLU A 45 2.49 -2.79 -11.84
CA GLU A 45 2.59 -1.96 -13.05
C GLU A 45 3.42 -2.65 -14.14
N SER A 46 4.54 -3.27 -13.77
CA SER A 46 5.41 -3.98 -14.72
C SER A 46 4.67 -5.16 -15.37
N LEU A 47 3.91 -5.94 -14.60
CA LEU A 47 3.12 -7.05 -15.14
C LEU A 47 1.94 -6.56 -15.97
N CYS A 48 1.23 -5.51 -15.54
CA CYS A 48 0.17 -4.91 -16.34
C CYS A 48 0.71 -4.38 -17.69
N PHE A 49 1.91 -3.82 -17.70
CA PHE A 49 2.60 -3.40 -18.91
C PHE A 49 2.89 -4.56 -19.85
N ALA A 50 3.51 -5.64 -19.36
CA ALA A 50 3.80 -6.83 -20.14
C ALA A 50 2.52 -7.47 -20.70
N VAL A 51 1.46 -7.57 -19.89
CA VAL A 51 0.16 -8.11 -20.29
C VAL A 51 -0.49 -7.25 -21.37
N ARG A 52 -0.46 -5.92 -21.24
CA ARG A 52 -0.97 -5.01 -22.27
C ARG A 52 -0.23 -5.20 -23.60
N LYS A 53 1.09 -5.39 -23.58
CA LYS A 53 1.86 -5.72 -24.79
C LYS A 53 1.38 -7.04 -25.42
N ALA A 54 1.21 -8.09 -24.61
CA ALA A 54 0.75 -9.39 -25.11
C ALA A 54 -0.66 -9.28 -25.72
N CYS A 55 -1.58 -8.58 -25.05
CA CYS A 55 -2.93 -8.32 -25.55
C CYS A 55 -2.93 -7.48 -26.83
N ASN A 56 -2.05 -6.49 -26.97
CA ASN A 56 -1.90 -5.71 -28.20
C ASN A 56 -1.40 -6.58 -29.36
N THR A 57 -0.43 -7.45 -29.12
CA THR A 57 0.04 -8.44 -30.11
C THR A 57 -1.11 -9.34 -30.58
N LEU A 58 -1.95 -9.82 -29.66
CA LEU A 58 -3.15 -10.60 -30.02
C LEU A 58 -4.17 -9.76 -30.79
N ASN A 59 -4.43 -8.52 -30.39
CA ASN A 59 -5.35 -7.63 -31.09
C ASN A 59 -4.91 -7.36 -32.53
N GLU A 60 -3.62 -7.14 -32.79
CA GLU A 60 -3.13 -6.93 -34.17
C GLU A 60 -3.34 -8.19 -35.03
N ARG A 61 -3.05 -9.37 -34.48
CA ARG A 61 -3.29 -10.64 -35.19
C ARG A 61 -4.77 -10.91 -35.45
N LEU A 62 -5.65 -10.52 -34.52
CA LEU A 62 -7.10 -10.71 -34.62
C LEU A 62 -7.80 -9.58 -35.38
N ARG A 63 -7.12 -8.47 -35.68
CA ARG A 63 -7.67 -7.31 -36.40
C ARG A 63 -8.38 -7.68 -37.71
N PRO A 64 -7.79 -8.44 -38.65
CA PRO A 64 -8.48 -8.81 -39.90
C PRO A 64 -9.71 -9.70 -39.68
N VAL A 65 -9.79 -10.44 -38.57
CA VAL A 65 -10.96 -11.24 -38.20
C VAL A 65 -12.06 -10.34 -37.64
N LYS A 66 -11.70 -9.44 -36.71
CA LYS A 66 -12.62 -8.45 -36.12
C LYS A 66 -13.21 -7.54 -37.20
N GLU A 67 -12.41 -7.09 -38.17
CA GLU A 67 -12.87 -6.28 -39.31
C GLU A 67 -13.83 -7.04 -40.22
N ALA A 68 -13.56 -8.32 -40.52
CA ALA A 68 -14.40 -9.15 -41.39
C ALA A 68 -15.76 -9.51 -40.75
N LEU A 69 -15.79 -9.80 -39.45
CA LEU A 69 -17.02 -10.16 -38.73
C LEU A 69 -17.85 -8.94 -38.30
N GLY A 70 -17.23 -7.76 -38.26
CA GLY A 70 -17.88 -6.51 -37.86
C GLY A 70 -17.98 -6.32 -36.33
N LYS A 71 -18.43 -5.12 -35.92
CA LYS A 71 -18.39 -4.65 -34.52
C LYS A 71 -19.26 -5.43 -33.54
N ASN A 72 -20.27 -6.17 -34.02
CA ASN A 72 -21.22 -6.90 -33.18
C ASN A 72 -20.82 -8.38 -32.99
N ALA A 73 -19.68 -8.80 -33.54
CA ALA A 73 -19.20 -10.17 -33.40
C ALA A 73 -18.88 -10.48 -31.93
N SER A 74 -19.40 -11.61 -31.43
CA SER A 74 -19.02 -12.09 -30.11
C SER A 74 -17.54 -12.50 -30.07
N TRP A 75 -16.92 -12.45 -28.88
CA TRP A 75 -15.55 -12.91 -28.70
C TRP A 75 -15.35 -14.35 -29.16
N GLN A 76 -16.32 -15.23 -28.90
CA GLN A 76 -16.28 -16.63 -29.31
C GLN A 76 -16.27 -16.78 -30.83
N MET A 77 -17.03 -15.95 -31.57
CA MET A 77 -17.00 -15.94 -33.03
C MET A 77 -15.64 -15.50 -33.57
N VAL A 78 -15.04 -14.46 -32.96
CA VAL A 78 -13.70 -13.99 -33.33
C VAL A 78 -12.65 -15.10 -33.13
N VAL A 79 -12.70 -15.80 -31.99
CA VAL A 79 -11.77 -16.90 -31.69
C VAL A 79 -11.97 -18.07 -32.65
N ALA A 80 -13.21 -18.46 -32.94
CA ALA A 80 -13.51 -19.55 -33.86
C ALA A 80 -13.03 -19.24 -35.29
N GLU A 81 -13.29 -18.04 -35.80
CA GLU A 81 -12.84 -17.62 -37.12
C GLU A 81 -11.31 -17.48 -37.20
N ALA A 82 -10.67 -16.98 -36.14
CA ALA A 82 -9.22 -16.91 -36.05
C ALA A 82 -8.58 -18.30 -36.11
N TRP A 83 -9.18 -19.30 -35.47
CA TRP A 83 -8.76 -20.69 -35.56
C TRP A 83 -8.90 -21.25 -36.99
N THR A 84 -10.03 -21.01 -37.66
CA THR A 84 -10.23 -21.43 -39.07
C THR A 84 -9.18 -20.80 -39.99
N ARG A 85 -8.74 -19.57 -39.70
CA ARG A 85 -7.67 -18.88 -40.43
C ARG A 85 -6.26 -19.25 -39.95
N THR A 86 -6.11 -20.20 -39.03
CA THR A 86 -4.82 -20.65 -38.49
C THR A 86 -3.99 -19.50 -37.89
N ILE A 87 -4.64 -18.55 -37.24
CA ILE A 87 -3.98 -17.41 -36.59
C ILE A 87 -3.44 -17.86 -35.23
N ASN A 88 -2.16 -17.59 -34.95
CA ASN A 88 -1.55 -17.90 -33.65
C ASN A 88 -2.11 -16.98 -32.54
N MET A 89 -2.86 -17.58 -31.60
CA MET A 89 -3.49 -16.91 -30.45
C MET A 89 -2.68 -17.00 -29.16
N ILE A 90 -1.39 -17.36 -29.24
CA ILE A 90 -0.45 -17.35 -28.11
C ILE A 90 0.50 -16.17 -28.27
N ALA A 91 0.60 -15.34 -27.23
CA ALA A 91 1.54 -14.23 -27.17
C ALA A 91 2.26 -14.24 -25.82
N SER A 92 3.57 -14.00 -25.84
CA SER A 92 4.41 -13.87 -24.65
C SER A 92 5.22 -12.60 -24.80
N GLU A 93 5.21 -11.78 -23.75
CA GLU A 93 5.87 -10.48 -23.73
C GLU A 93 6.54 -10.26 -22.38
N HIS A 94 7.56 -9.41 -22.37
CA HIS A 94 8.33 -9.10 -21.18
C HIS A 94 8.34 -7.59 -20.92
N TYR A 95 8.47 -7.25 -19.64
CA TYR A 95 8.81 -5.91 -19.17
C TYR A 95 10.31 -5.86 -18.93
N LYS A 96 11.02 -4.93 -19.57
CA LYS A 96 12.46 -4.71 -19.34
C LYS A 96 12.70 -3.40 -18.61
N GLN A 97 13.81 -3.31 -17.91
CA GLN A 97 14.26 -2.06 -17.31
C GLN A 97 14.36 -0.97 -18.38
N GLY A 98 13.79 0.20 -18.10
CA GLY A 98 13.68 1.32 -19.04
C GLY A 98 12.42 1.34 -19.91
N ASP A 99 11.55 0.32 -19.85
CA ASP A 99 10.24 0.36 -20.52
C ASP A 99 9.29 1.41 -19.91
N MET A 100 9.48 1.74 -18.64
CA MET A 100 8.78 2.83 -17.94
C MET A 100 9.78 3.80 -17.34
N LYS A 101 9.35 5.05 -17.18
CA LYS A 101 10.15 6.11 -16.56
C LYS A 101 9.88 6.15 -15.05
N ASP A 102 10.89 6.52 -14.29
CA ASP A 102 10.74 6.75 -12.86
C ASP A 102 9.85 7.97 -12.60
N TYR A 103 9.16 7.93 -11.46
CA TYR A 103 8.30 9.01 -11.00
C TYR A 103 8.27 9.03 -9.46
N PHE A 104 7.80 10.15 -8.91
CA PHE A 104 7.62 10.30 -7.47
C PHE A 104 6.14 10.15 -7.10
N VAL A 105 5.91 9.55 -5.94
CA VAL A 105 4.62 9.54 -5.25
C VAL A 105 4.66 10.59 -4.16
N TYR A 106 3.60 11.37 -4.06
CA TYR A 106 3.45 12.42 -3.05
C TYR A 106 2.27 12.07 -2.16
N GLY A 107 2.41 12.34 -0.87
CA GLY A 107 1.35 12.11 0.10
C GLY A 107 1.43 13.11 1.23
N LEU A 108 0.29 13.36 1.86
CA LEU A 108 0.15 14.16 3.07
C LEU A 108 -0.68 13.36 4.07
N ALA A 109 -0.28 13.38 5.34
CA ALA A 109 -1.11 12.89 6.43
C ALA A 109 -1.22 13.90 7.57
N LEU A 110 -2.41 13.97 8.17
CA LEU A 110 -2.69 14.67 9.40
C LEU A 110 -3.19 13.66 10.42
N THR A 111 -2.57 13.62 11.60
CA THR A 111 -2.89 12.66 12.66
C THR A 111 -3.22 13.39 13.95
N GLU A 112 -4.36 13.05 14.55
CA GLU A 112 -4.81 13.52 15.86
C GLU A 112 -4.79 12.36 16.86
N ILE A 113 -4.13 12.57 18.00
CA ILE A 113 -3.99 11.58 19.07
C ILE A 113 -4.44 12.17 20.41
N GLU A 114 -5.10 11.34 21.21
CA GLU A 114 -5.39 11.58 22.62
C GLU A 114 -4.46 10.69 23.47
N LEU A 115 -3.72 11.28 24.40
CA LEU A 115 -2.80 10.56 25.29
C LEU A 115 -3.33 10.51 26.72
N ASP A 116 -3.30 9.34 27.32
CA ASP A 116 -3.40 9.17 28.76
C ASP A 116 -2.01 9.28 29.37
N ILE A 117 -1.74 10.39 30.06
CA ILE A 117 -0.42 10.68 30.65
C ILE A 117 -0.09 9.81 31.88
N LEU A 118 -1.09 9.19 32.50
CA LEU A 118 -0.90 8.34 33.68
C LEU A 118 -0.51 6.92 33.29
N THR A 119 -1.06 6.43 32.17
CA THR A 119 -0.82 5.05 31.71
C THR A 119 0.08 4.96 30.47
N GLY A 120 0.24 6.05 29.73
CA GLY A 120 0.92 6.11 28.44
C GLY A 120 0.13 5.52 27.28
N ASN A 121 -1.10 5.07 27.53
CA ASN A 121 -1.98 4.62 26.46
C ASN A 121 -2.41 5.80 25.59
N HIS A 122 -2.80 5.49 24.36
CA HIS A 122 -3.22 6.50 23.40
C HIS A 122 -4.39 6.00 22.56
N LEU A 123 -5.15 6.96 22.04
CA LEU A 123 -6.16 6.74 21.01
C LEU A 123 -5.83 7.61 19.80
N ILE A 124 -5.83 6.99 18.62
CA ILE A 124 -5.73 7.75 17.37
C ILE A 124 -7.15 8.20 17.01
N LYS A 125 -7.46 9.47 17.29
CA LYS A 125 -8.81 10.01 17.14
C LYS A 125 -9.18 10.13 15.68
N ARG A 126 -8.26 10.64 14.87
CA ARG A 126 -8.49 10.90 13.47
C ARG A 126 -7.20 10.87 12.67
N VAL A 127 -7.27 10.33 11.47
CA VAL A 127 -6.23 10.43 10.44
C VAL A 127 -6.86 10.83 9.12
N ASP A 128 -6.34 11.88 8.50
CA ASP A 128 -6.65 12.26 7.12
C ASP A 128 -5.41 12.04 6.25
N ILE A 129 -5.55 11.27 5.16
CA ILE A 129 -4.50 11.04 4.17
C ILE A 129 -4.96 11.53 2.80
N LEU A 130 -4.13 12.31 2.13
CA LEU A 130 -4.25 12.66 0.72
C LEU A 130 -3.04 12.09 -0.03
N GLU A 131 -3.26 11.10 -0.88
CA GLU A 131 -2.21 10.38 -1.61
C GLU A 131 -2.33 10.61 -3.12
N ASP A 132 -1.22 10.94 -3.78
CA ASP A 132 -1.14 11.05 -5.24
C ASP A 132 -0.95 9.68 -5.90
N ALA A 133 -2.08 9.03 -6.21
CA ALA A 133 -2.11 7.75 -6.92
C ALA A 133 -2.19 7.89 -8.47
N GLY A 134 -2.02 9.09 -9.01
CA GLY A 134 -2.27 9.36 -10.41
C GLY A 134 -3.72 9.04 -10.84
N GLU A 135 -3.90 8.47 -12.03
CA GLU A 135 -5.13 7.78 -12.39
C GLU A 135 -5.08 6.32 -11.92
N SER A 136 -5.64 6.07 -10.73
CA SER A 136 -5.67 4.74 -10.13
C SER A 136 -6.28 3.68 -11.06
N LEU A 137 -5.59 2.54 -11.19
CA LEU A 137 -6.07 1.38 -11.95
C LEU A 137 -7.26 0.69 -11.28
N SER A 138 -7.27 0.67 -9.95
CA SER A 138 -8.30 0.01 -9.14
C SER A 138 -8.43 0.73 -7.80
N PRO A 139 -9.28 1.77 -7.73
CA PRO A 139 -9.35 2.66 -6.57
C PRO A 139 -9.58 1.95 -5.23
N TYR A 140 -10.43 0.93 -5.20
CA TYR A 140 -10.68 0.15 -3.98
C TYR A 140 -9.45 -0.63 -3.49
N VAL A 141 -8.67 -1.19 -4.44
CA VAL A 141 -7.42 -1.88 -4.09
C VAL A 141 -6.39 -0.87 -3.61
N ASP A 142 -6.31 0.29 -4.26
CA ASP A 142 -5.31 1.30 -3.97
C ASP A 142 -5.58 1.99 -2.63
N VAL A 143 -6.83 2.32 -2.30
CA VAL A 143 -7.22 2.80 -0.96
C VAL A 143 -6.87 1.74 0.10
N GLY A 144 -7.19 0.47 -0.13
CA GLY A 144 -6.82 -0.60 0.81
C GLY A 144 -5.31 -0.79 1.00
N GLN A 145 -4.49 -0.46 -0.01
CA GLN A 145 -3.02 -0.42 0.15
C GLN A 145 -2.60 0.77 1.03
N VAL A 146 -3.18 1.95 0.84
CA VAL A 146 -2.91 3.13 1.68
C VAL A 146 -3.25 2.85 3.13
N GLU A 147 -4.44 2.28 3.40
CA GLU A 147 -4.87 1.88 4.74
C GLU A 147 -3.88 0.90 5.38
N GLY A 148 -3.61 -0.21 4.70
CA GLY A 148 -2.78 -1.28 5.24
C GLY A 148 -1.33 -0.85 5.46
N SER A 149 -0.77 -0.06 4.55
CA SER A 149 0.60 0.45 4.63
C SER A 149 0.75 1.45 5.78
N PHE A 150 -0.20 2.39 5.92
CA PHE A 150 -0.19 3.33 7.04
C PHE A 150 -0.33 2.62 8.39
N VAL A 151 -1.30 1.70 8.54
CA VAL A 151 -1.51 0.95 9.78
C VAL A 151 -0.32 0.06 10.12
N MET A 152 0.30 -0.59 9.12
CA MET A 152 1.53 -1.36 9.34
C MET A 152 2.62 -0.50 10.01
N LEU A 153 2.80 0.75 9.57
CA LEU A 153 3.82 1.61 10.16
C LEU A 153 3.36 2.34 11.42
N LEU A 154 2.06 2.44 11.71
CA LEU A 154 1.61 2.77 13.06
C LEU A 154 2.15 1.74 14.07
N GLY A 155 2.12 0.45 13.70
CA GLY A 155 2.71 -0.62 14.49
C GLY A 155 4.20 -0.41 14.74
N TYR A 156 4.97 -0.22 13.66
CA TYR A 156 6.40 0.11 13.73
C TYR A 156 6.71 1.29 14.68
N TRP A 157 5.90 2.35 14.62
CA TRP A 157 6.13 3.55 15.42
C TRP A 157 5.65 3.44 16.87
N LEU A 158 4.62 2.65 17.18
CA LEU A 158 3.93 2.73 18.47
C LEU A 158 3.96 1.43 19.29
N THR A 159 3.96 0.26 18.65
CA THR A 159 3.68 -1.02 19.36
C THR A 159 4.69 -2.15 19.09
N GLU A 160 5.28 -2.22 17.90
CA GLU A 160 6.07 -3.37 17.43
C GLU A 160 7.51 -3.35 17.97
N HIS A 161 7.68 -3.69 19.24
CA HIS A 161 8.98 -3.68 19.92
C HIS A 161 9.72 -5.03 19.82
N LEU A 162 10.92 -5.01 19.22
CA LEU A 162 11.81 -6.15 19.23
C LEU A 162 12.72 -6.12 20.47
N VAL A 163 12.54 -7.09 21.36
CA VAL A 163 13.37 -7.22 22.58
C VAL A 163 14.31 -8.40 22.44
N TYR A 164 15.59 -8.13 22.63
CA TYR A 164 16.66 -9.14 22.59
C TYR A 164 17.26 -9.33 23.99
N ASP A 165 17.58 -10.57 24.32
CA ASP A 165 18.38 -10.89 25.50
C ASP A 165 19.79 -10.30 25.33
N ARG A 166 20.21 -9.48 26.31
CA ARG A 166 21.47 -8.72 26.20
C ARG A 166 22.73 -9.58 26.31
N GLN A 167 22.65 -10.78 26.88
CA GLN A 167 23.82 -11.65 27.07
C GLN A 167 23.99 -12.63 25.90
N THR A 168 22.87 -13.16 25.40
CA THR A 168 22.84 -14.23 24.40
C THR A 168 22.48 -13.74 22.99
N GLY A 169 21.92 -12.53 22.85
CA GLY A 169 21.43 -11.99 21.58
C GLY A 169 20.14 -12.63 21.08
N ARG A 170 19.49 -13.47 21.89
CA ARG A 170 18.26 -14.18 21.52
C ARG A 170 17.06 -13.22 21.44
N LEU A 171 16.29 -13.27 20.35
CA LEU A 171 15.01 -12.56 20.25
C LEU A 171 13.97 -13.13 21.23
N LEU A 172 13.46 -12.30 22.12
CA LEU A 172 12.47 -12.65 23.14
C LEU A 172 11.04 -12.42 22.66
N THR A 173 10.83 -11.42 21.80
CA THR A 173 9.53 -11.07 21.20
C THR A 173 9.28 -11.81 19.89
N ASN A 174 9.37 -13.15 19.92
CA ASN A 174 9.36 -13.99 18.72
C ASN A 174 8.00 -14.67 18.42
N ARG A 175 6.91 -14.20 19.01
CA ARG A 175 5.56 -14.77 18.86
C ARG A 175 4.49 -13.71 19.10
N THR A 176 3.26 -13.96 18.65
CA THR A 176 2.12 -13.04 18.79
C THR A 176 1.74 -12.68 20.23
N TRP A 177 2.13 -13.51 21.20
CA TRP A 177 1.95 -13.18 22.62
C TRP A 177 2.87 -12.05 23.10
N THR A 178 4.05 -11.91 22.50
CA THR A 178 5.10 -10.98 22.95
C THR A 178 5.44 -9.88 21.93
N TYR A 179 5.11 -10.08 20.66
CA TYR A 179 5.18 -9.06 19.60
C TYR A 179 3.77 -8.64 19.20
N LYS A 180 3.52 -7.32 19.20
CA LYS A 180 2.17 -6.74 19.11
C LYS A 180 2.00 -5.89 17.86
N PRO A 181 1.67 -6.50 16.71
CA PRO A 181 1.21 -5.75 15.56
C PRO A 181 -0.14 -5.07 15.88
N PRO A 182 -0.50 -3.99 15.17
CA PRO A 182 -1.77 -3.30 15.36
C PRO A 182 -2.97 -4.24 15.20
N GLY A 183 -3.89 -4.17 16.15
CA GLY A 183 -5.21 -4.79 16.10
C GLY A 183 -6.31 -3.80 15.76
N ALA A 184 -7.56 -4.27 15.80
CA ALA A 184 -8.72 -3.46 15.43
C ALA A 184 -8.99 -2.24 16.33
N LYS A 185 -8.38 -2.19 17.53
CA LYS A 185 -8.48 -1.03 18.43
C LYS A 185 -7.33 -0.03 18.30
N ASP A 186 -6.32 -0.37 17.52
CA ASP A 186 -5.12 0.44 17.34
C ASP A 186 -5.19 1.28 16.04
N ILE A 187 -6.23 1.08 15.22
CA ILE A 187 -6.49 1.88 14.02
C ILE A 187 -7.12 3.24 14.38
N PRO A 188 -7.01 4.26 13.50
CA PRO A 188 -7.71 5.53 13.69
C PRO A 188 -9.22 5.34 13.82
N ILE A 189 -9.85 6.02 14.77
CA ILE A 189 -11.32 5.98 14.98
C ILE A 189 -12.05 6.60 13.79
N ASP A 190 -11.54 7.73 13.29
CA ASP A 190 -11.97 8.36 12.04
C ASP A 190 -10.81 8.31 11.03
N PHE A 191 -10.90 7.40 10.06
CA PHE A 191 -9.83 7.18 9.08
C PHE A 191 -10.29 7.59 7.68
N ARG A 192 -9.75 8.70 7.17
CA ARG A 192 -10.16 9.29 5.89
C ARG A 192 -9.00 9.24 4.91
N ILE A 193 -9.25 8.64 3.75
CA ILE A 193 -8.27 8.54 2.68
C ILE A 193 -8.90 9.09 1.41
N GLU A 194 -8.20 10.05 0.81
CA GLU A 194 -8.53 10.61 -0.48
C GLU A 194 -7.36 10.38 -1.44
N LEU A 195 -7.66 9.91 -2.65
CA LEU A 195 -6.69 9.86 -3.73
C LEU A 195 -6.80 11.17 -4.51
N LEU A 196 -5.67 11.84 -4.76
CA LEU A 196 -5.64 13.13 -5.44
C LEU A 196 -6.29 13.03 -6.83
N GLN A 197 -7.35 13.79 -7.05
CA GLN A 197 -8.12 13.74 -8.28
C GLN A 197 -7.46 14.53 -9.42
N LYS A 198 -7.70 14.09 -10.67
CA LYS A 198 -7.32 14.79 -11.92
C LYS A 198 -5.82 15.08 -12.06
N ASN A 199 -4.97 14.20 -11.52
CA ASN A 199 -3.52 14.34 -11.58
C ASN A 199 -2.84 13.19 -12.35
N PRO A 200 -3.05 13.07 -13.67
CA PRO A 200 -2.50 11.95 -14.43
C PRO A 200 -0.97 11.94 -14.41
N ASN A 201 -0.36 10.75 -14.30
CA ASN A 201 1.10 10.57 -14.35
C ASN A 201 1.58 10.10 -15.74
N PRO A 202 2.15 10.96 -16.61
CA PRO A 202 2.56 10.53 -17.95
C PRO A 202 3.64 9.43 -17.96
N ALA A 203 4.40 9.28 -16.87
CA ALA A 203 5.43 8.25 -16.74
C ALA A 203 4.88 6.88 -16.32
N GLY A 204 3.78 6.87 -15.56
CA GLY A 204 3.21 5.67 -14.98
C GLY A 204 2.33 4.88 -15.95
N PHE A 205 2.16 3.59 -15.65
CA PHE A 205 1.36 2.71 -16.47
C PHE A 205 -0.10 3.16 -16.50
N MET A 206 -0.64 3.48 -17.69
CA MET A 206 -2.01 4.03 -17.82
C MET A 206 -2.27 5.26 -16.93
N ARG A 207 -1.24 6.08 -16.71
CA ARG A 207 -1.30 7.29 -15.90
C ARG A 207 -1.42 7.07 -14.39
N SER A 208 -1.25 5.83 -13.90
CA SER A 208 -1.26 5.51 -12.47
C SER A 208 0.04 5.90 -11.74
N LYS A 209 -0.03 5.87 -10.41
CA LYS A 209 1.11 5.79 -9.51
C LYS A 209 0.88 4.66 -8.52
N THR A 210 1.98 4.10 -8.02
CA THR A 210 1.93 3.06 -7.01
C THR A 210 1.53 3.59 -5.62
N THR A 211 0.88 2.74 -4.82
CA THR A 211 0.32 3.09 -3.50
C THR A 211 0.69 2.10 -2.40
N GLY A 212 1.58 1.14 -2.70
CA GLY A 212 1.96 0.09 -1.75
C GLY A 212 2.82 0.60 -0.60
N GLU A 213 4.06 0.96 -0.90
CA GLU A 213 5.03 1.42 0.10
C GLU A 213 4.92 2.91 0.47
N PRO A 214 4.60 3.87 -0.44
CA PRO A 214 4.69 5.30 -0.10
C PRO A 214 3.89 5.75 1.14
N PRO A 215 2.66 5.25 1.39
CA PRO A 215 1.88 5.66 2.57
C PRO A 215 2.50 5.24 3.91
N ALA A 216 3.40 4.25 3.91
CA ALA A 216 4.16 3.83 5.08
C ALA A 216 4.88 4.99 5.75
N CYS A 217 5.47 5.87 4.93
CA CYS A 217 6.23 7.02 5.41
C CYS A 217 5.35 8.03 6.14
N LEU A 218 4.06 8.11 5.78
CA LEU A 218 3.11 9.07 6.34
C LEU A 218 2.75 8.75 7.80
N ALA A 219 2.90 7.49 8.22
CA ALA A 219 2.63 7.07 9.59
C ALA A 219 3.51 7.78 10.62
N VAL A 220 4.65 8.37 10.23
CA VAL A 220 5.50 9.19 11.12
C VAL A 220 4.73 10.37 11.73
N SER A 221 3.64 10.83 11.09
CA SER A 221 2.74 11.83 11.64
C SER A 221 2.22 11.49 13.05
N CYS A 222 2.06 10.20 13.38
CA CYS A 222 1.67 9.79 14.73
C CYS A 222 2.71 10.17 15.79
N ILE A 223 4.01 10.05 15.49
CA ILE A 223 5.09 10.41 16.41
C ILE A 223 5.10 11.92 16.67
N PHE A 224 4.84 12.73 15.64
CA PHE A 224 4.73 14.18 15.81
C PHE A 224 3.49 14.56 16.64
N ALA A 225 2.36 13.88 16.44
CA ALA A 225 1.17 14.08 17.27
C ALA A 225 1.43 13.70 18.75
N VAL A 226 2.10 12.57 19.00
CA VAL A 226 2.52 12.17 20.35
C VAL A 226 3.46 13.21 20.96
N GLN A 227 4.44 13.70 20.20
CA GLN A 227 5.36 14.74 20.65
C GLN A 227 4.60 16.02 21.07
N HIS A 228 3.62 16.47 20.27
CA HIS A 228 2.83 17.65 20.60
C HIS A 228 2.03 17.47 21.89
N ALA A 229 1.36 16.32 22.04
CA ALA A 229 0.58 16.02 23.25
C ALA A 229 1.48 15.91 24.50
N LEU A 230 2.64 15.26 24.39
CA LEU A 230 3.63 15.17 25.48
C LEU A 230 4.16 16.56 25.90
N GLN A 231 4.47 17.43 24.94
CA GLN A 231 4.95 18.78 25.27
C GLN A 231 3.87 19.62 25.96
N SER A 232 2.60 19.46 25.59
CA SER A 232 1.48 20.10 26.29
C SER A 232 1.41 19.63 27.75
N ALA A 233 1.41 18.32 27.99
CA ALA A 233 1.36 17.78 29.35
C ALA A 233 2.56 18.22 30.22
N ARG A 234 3.76 18.27 29.64
CA ARG A 234 4.97 18.74 30.33
C ARG A 234 4.92 20.22 30.67
N HIS A 235 4.33 21.02 29.79
CA HIS A 235 4.13 22.45 30.06
C HIS A 235 3.22 22.64 31.27
N ASP A 236 2.10 21.91 31.34
CA ASP A 236 1.17 21.94 32.47
C ASP A 236 1.84 21.49 33.78
N ALA A 237 2.75 20.51 33.71
CA ALA A 237 3.55 20.04 34.84
C ALA A 237 4.70 21.00 35.26
N GLY A 238 4.88 22.14 34.57
CA GLY A 238 5.96 23.09 34.85
C GLY A 238 7.36 22.57 34.52
N VAL A 239 7.46 21.53 33.69
CA VAL A 239 8.73 20.95 33.26
C VAL A 239 9.32 21.79 32.12
N GLU A 240 10.63 22.04 32.17
CA GLU A 240 11.34 22.78 31.13
C GLU A 240 11.11 22.17 29.73
N GLN A 241 10.76 23.03 28.77
CA GLN A 241 10.53 22.64 27.39
C GLN A 241 11.84 22.21 26.74
N LYS A 242 11.94 20.92 26.43
CA LYS A 242 13.09 20.31 25.75
C LYS A 242 12.60 19.33 24.71
N TRP A 243 13.35 19.21 23.62
CA TRP A 243 13.08 18.20 22.62
C TRP A 243 13.23 16.80 23.21
N ILE A 244 12.15 16.03 23.20
CA ILE A 244 12.15 14.63 23.63
C ILE A 244 12.46 13.78 22.41
N ARG A 245 13.45 12.89 22.55
CA ARG A 245 13.77 11.92 21.51
C ARG A 245 12.81 10.74 21.59
N LEU A 246 11.78 10.77 20.75
CA LEU A 246 10.91 9.63 20.49
C LEU A 246 11.55 8.73 19.43
N GLY A 247 11.41 7.42 19.58
CA GLY A 247 12.01 6.40 18.71
C GLY A 247 10.98 5.39 18.24
N ALA A 248 11.40 4.47 17.36
CA ALA A 248 10.58 3.33 16.97
C ALA A 248 10.91 2.12 17.87
N PRO A 249 9.94 1.57 18.63
CA PRO A 249 8.61 2.11 18.90
C PRO A 249 8.58 3.06 20.11
N THR A 250 7.65 4.02 20.08
CA THR A 250 7.27 4.89 21.20
C THR A 250 6.12 4.22 21.95
N THR A 251 6.50 3.28 22.82
CA THR A 251 5.57 2.47 23.63
C THR A 251 4.90 3.29 24.73
N PRO A 252 3.81 2.78 25.36
CA PRO A 252 3.22 3.41 26.53
C PRO A 252 4.22 3.70 27.66
N GLU A 253 5.15 2.78 27.92
CA GLU A 253 6.25 2.99 28.87
C GLU A 253 7.11 4.20 28.49
N THR A 254 7.46 4.35 27.21
CA THR A 254 8.21 5.51 26.71
C THR A 254 7.43 6.81 26.93
N ILE A 255 6.12 6.79 26.70
CA ILE A 255 5.24 7.95 26.89
C ILE A 255 5.20 8.36 28.38
N VAL A 256 4.93 7.43 29.30
CA VAL A 256 4.88 7.70 30.75
C VAL A 256 6.21 8.25 31.26
N LEU A 257 7.33 7.63 30.88
CA LEU A 257 8.65 8.06 31.35
C LEU A 257 9.03 9.47 30.87
N ASN A 258 8.37 9.97 29.82
CA ASN A 258 8.63 11.29 29.25
C ASN A 258 7.51 12.33 29.49
N SER A 259 6.37 11.93 30.07
CA SER A 259 5.19 12.80 30.28
C SER A 259 5.43 13.94 31.28
N GLY A 260 6.46 13.82 32.11
CA GLY A 260 6.78 14.83 33.15
C GLY A 260 5.94 14.70 34.42
N THR A 261 5.14 13.63 34.55
CA THR A 261 4.40 13.33 35.79
C THR A 261 5.33 12.79 36.88
N ASP A 262 5.31 13.42 38.07
CA ASP A 262 5.93 12.87 39.28
C ASP A 262 4.86 12.16 40.12
N THR A 263 5.07 10.88 40.42
CA THR A 263 4.12 10.08 41.23
C THR A 263 3.92 10.66 42.63
N LYS A 264 4.85 11.47 43.14
CA LYS A 264 4.71 12.20 44.42
C LYS A 264 3.64 13.29 44.38
N SER A 265 3.28 13.77 43.19
CA SER A 265 2.24 14.79 43.02
C SER A 265 0.82 14.21 43.01
N PHE A 266 0.68 12.89 42.96
CA PHE A 266 -0.62 12.25 42.94
C PHE A 266 -1.21 12.19 44.35
N SER A 267 -2.35 12.83 44.55
CA SER A 267 -3.21 12.67 45.74
C SER A 267 -4.46 11.90 45.36
N LEU A 268 -4.85 10.93 46.19
CA LEU A 268 -6.21 10.39 46.16
C LEU A 268 -7.11 11.43 46.83
N GLU A 269 -8.02 12.04 46.07
CA GLU A 269 -9.17 12.78 46.62
C GLU A 269 -10.19 11.80 47.22
#